data_AF-A0A0U5AZY7-F1
#
_entry.id   AF-A0A0U5AZY7-F1
#
_cell.length_a   1.000
_cell.length_b   1.000
_cell.length_c   1.000
_cell.angle_alpha   90.00
_cell.angle_beta   90.00
_cell.angle_gamma   90.00
#
_symmetry.space_group_name_H-M   'P 1'
#
loop_
_entity.id
_entity.type
_entity.pdbx_description
1 polymer ?
#
loop_
_entity_poly.entity_id
_entity_poly.type
_entity_poly.pdbx_seq_one_letter_code
_entity_poly.pdbx_strand_id
1 'polypeptide(L)'
;MVRIALNRELQILHSLLYEMAKVVDEMVRGVIFSYQKRDRLRAEEIIKLDDQVDHYEHLINITALEIFALQQPVARDLRRVISVLEIAKNLERTADQAVNIAEMILEFEEEGELIEKKCGVEISPMARESLSMLEDAMKAYLEENKDSAMRVLARDDLVDAMKEELRQKLEACLNNGLIGGRCLLNYFVIVENLERIADLACNIAEAVIFVIEGQFMRGLKEKKPTLEVAPALEESLTFQLMKRHLRLIKECLDRLHPALSAYFEEDMEKVEEIDLHIRDIEREADKIKTSIRSHLPKGLILPVEKFELFLYLKEQDSLADLAEELLNLFMYHQIKISEALKEEFLKLLEQSLEAVSPLEEIVVKTLGYLTNWREEDRERAKELIRKVRETQFITEERTHKLKLRLYREIDNLKDLLHGERILDVIAKISSRAENTVDLLRAMLAR
;
A
#
# COMPACT_ATOMS: atom_id res chain seq x y z
N MET A 1 18.73 15.53 17.05
CA MET A 1 17.98 16.23 15.99
C MET A 1 16.97 15.31 15.30
N VAL A 2 17.37 14.15 14.75
CA VAL A 2 16.47 13.20 14.06
C VAL A 2 15.20 12.82 14.85
N ARG A 3 15.34 12.48 16.14
CA ARG A 3 14.18 12.11 16.99
C ARG A 3 13.19 13.25 17.26
N ILE A 4 13.62 14.52 17.18
CA ILE A 4 12.74 15.68 17.36
C ILE A 4 11.89 15.90 16.11
N ALA A 5 12.48 15.72 14.92
CA ALA A 5 11.76 15.78 13.65
C ALA A 5 10.72 14.66 13.55
N LEU A 6 11.12 13.40 13.79
CA LEU A 6 10.18 12.26 13.80
C LEU A 6 9.01 12.47 14.78
N ASN A 7 9.27 12.92 16.01
CA ASN A 7 8.19 13.18 16.98
C ASN A 7 7.22 14.27 16.51
N ARG A 8 7.72 15.30 15.82
CA ARG A 8 6.89 16.36 15.25
C ARG A 8 6.01 15.83 14.14
N GLU A 9 6.56 15.06 13.21
CA GLU A 9 5.79 14.46 12.12
C GLU A 9 4.74 13.47 12.64
N LEU A 10 5.09 12.66 13.64
CA LEU A 10 4.12 11.79 14.32
C LEU A 10 2.98 12.59 14.96
N GLN A 11 3.29 13.74 15.60
CA GLN A 11 2.24 14.61 16.15
C GLN A 11 1.33 15.19 15.08
N ILE A 12 1.87 15.59 13.93
CA ILE A 12 1.07 16.06 12.78
C ILE A 12 0.15 14.94 12.31
N LEU A 13 0.70 13.74 12.12
CA LEU A 13 -0.04 12.56 11.69
C LEU A 13 -1.19 12.21 12.65
N HIS A 14 -0.94 12.25 13.96
CA HIS A 14 -1.97 12.06 14.99
C HIS A 14 -3.04 13.17 14.96
N SER A 15 -2.64 14.42 14.74
CA SER A 15 -3.58 15.55 14.65
C SER A 15 -4.51 15.41 13.45
N LEU A 16 -3.99 15.00 12.29
CA LEU A 16 -4.79 14.77 11.09
C LEU A 16 -5.82 13.66 11.31
N LEU A 17 -5.40 12.54 11.91
CA LEU A 17 -6.31 11.44 12.24
C LEU A 17 -7.41 11.87 13.22
N TYR A 18 -7.07 12.70 14.21
CA TYR A 18 -8.04 13.21 15.17
C TYR A 18 -9.07 14.14 14.52
N GLU A 19 -8.65 15.03 13.62
CA GLU A 19 -9.59 15.88 12.88
C GLU A 19 -10.48 15.05 11.93
N MET A 20 -9.92 14.04 11.25
CA MET A 20 -10.71 13.08 10.45
C MET A 20 -11.79 12.40 11.30
N ALA A 21 -11.40 11.87 12.47
CA ALA A 21 -12.31 11.16 13.36
C ALA A 21 -13.47 12.03 13.87
N LYS A 22 -13.24 13.33 14.09
CA LYS A 22 -14.32 14.28 14.45
C LYS A 22 -15.35 14.42 13.34
N VAL A 23 -14.90 14.52 12.09
CA VAL A 23 -15.81 14.63 10.93
C VAL A 23 -16.65 13.35 10.82
N VAL A 24 -16.02 12.19 10.95
CA VAL A 24 -16.73 10.90 10.91
C VAL A 24 -17.71 10.75 12.08
N ASP A 25 -17.35 11.14 13.30
CA ASP A 25 -18.27 11.18 14.45
C ASP A 25 -19.48 12.09 14.18
N GLU A 26 -19.26 13.26 13.58
CA GLU A 26 -20.32 14.19 13.16
C GLU A 26 -21.24 13.56 12.11
N MET A 27 -20.67 12.87 11.11
CA MET A 27 -21.43 12.18 10.07
C MET A 27 -22.32 11.07 10.68
N VAL A 28 -21.77 10.20 11.52
CA VAL A 28 -22.51 9.09 12.14
C VAL A 28 -23.60 9.61 13.08
N ARG A 29 -23.30 10.58 13.96
CA ARG A 29 -24.32 11.24 14.80
C ARG A 29 -25.39 11.92 13.95
N GLY A 30 -24.95 12.59 12.89
CA GLY A 30 -25.79 13.30 11.96
C GLY A 30 -26.82 12.38 11.32
N VAL A 31 -26.42 11.21 10.82
CA VAL A 31 -27.36 10.31 10.13
C VAL A 31 -28.34 9.67 11.09
N ILE A 32 -27.91 9.35 12.31
CA ILE A 32 -28.79 8.82 13.36
C ILE A 32 -29.86 9.86 13.71
N PHE A 33 -29.46 11.13 13.88
CA PHE A 33 -30.42 12.20 14.14
C PHE A 33 -31.35 12.45 12.94
N SER A 34 -30.78 12.47 11.73
CA SER A 34 -31.52 12.69 10.49
C SER A 34 -32.57 11.61 10.27
N TYR A 35 -32.23 10.35 10.55
CA TYR A 35 -33.17 9.22 10.54
C TYR A 35 -34.31 9.44 11.55
N GLN A 36 -33.98 9.73 12.81
CA GLN A 36 -34.98 9.90 13.88
C GLN A 36 -35.95 11.06 13.64
N LYS A 37 -35.46 12.15 13.03
CA LYS A 37 -36.23 13.36 12.77
C LYS A 37 -36.79 13.44 11.35
N ARG A 38 -36.44 12.49 10.48
CA ARG A 38 -36.67 12.56 9.02
C ARG A 38 -36.14 13.87 8.42
N ASP A 39 -34.99 14.32 8.90
CA ASP A 39 -34.36 15.56 8.47
C ASP A 39 -33.54 15.32 7.20
N ARG A 40 -34.19 15.54 6.06
CA ARG A 40 -33.58 15.35 4.73
C ARG A 40 -32.46 16.36 4.46
N LEU A 41 -32.61 17.60 4.93
CA LEU A 41 -31.60 18.65 4.71
C LEU A 41 -30.29 18.27 5.39
N ARG A 42 -30.38 17.78 6.63
CA ARG A 42 -29.19 17.32 7.37
C ARG A 42 -28.56 16.09 6.72
N ALA A 43 -29.36 15.18 6.14
CA ALA A 43 -28.82 14.05 5.37
C ALA A 43 -28.00 14.51 4.15
N GLU A 44 -28.46 15.53 3.41
CA GLU A 44 -27.68 16.11 2.29
C GLU A 44 -26.40 16.80 2.75
N GLU A 45 -26.39 17.45 3.92
CA GLU A 45 -25.20 18.03 4.51
C GLU A 45 -24.15 16.97 4.83
N ILE A 46 -24.57 15.81 5.35
CA ILE A 46 -23.69 14.71 5.71
C ILE A 46 -23.01 14.11 4.47
N ILE A 47 -23.74 13.92 3.37
CA ILE A 47 -23.17 13.42 2.12
C ILE A 47 -22.00 14.30 1.66
N LYS A 48 -22.08 15.62 1.88
CA LYS A 48 -21.01 16.56 1.50
C LYS A 48 -19.80 16.55 2.44
N LEU A 49 -19.93 15.98 3.64
CA LEU A 49 -18.81 15.86 4.57
C LEU A 49 -17.82 14.77 4.14
N ASP A 50 -18.25 13.84 3.28
CA ASP A 50 -17.44 12.73 2.77
C ASP A 50 -16.17 13.21 2.04
N ASP A 51 -16.30 14.25 1.20
CA ASP A 51 -15.17 14.91 0.53
C ASP A 51 -14.08 15.40 1.52
N GLN A 52 -14.49 15.79 2.74
CA GLN A 52 -13.53 16.21 3.77
C GLN A 52 -12.81 15.01 4.39
N VAL A 53 -13.51 13.88 4.57
CA VAL A 53 -12.93 12.64 5.08
C VAL A 53 -11.88 12.11 4.10
N ASP A 54 -12.22 12.05 2.80
CA ASP A 54 -11.29 11.71 1.71
C ASP A 54 -10.05 12.60 1.72
N HIS A 55 -10.26 13.91 1.91
CA HIS A 55 -9.16 14.86 1.97
C HIS A 55 -8.21 14.58 3.15
N TYR A 56 -8.75 14.32 4.35
CA TYR A 56 -7.93 13.97 5.49
C TYR A 56 -7.21 12.64 5.32
N GLU A 57 -7.88 11.62 4.78
CA GLU A 57 -7.26 10.33 4.48
C GLU A 57 -6.06 10.49 3.53
N HIS A 58 -6.23 11.31 2.49
CA HIS A 58 -5.15 11.63 1.56
C HIS A 58 -3.96 12.33 2.25
N LEU A 59 -4.21 13.32 3.11
CA LEU A 59 -3.16 14.02 3.86
C LEU A 59 -2.43 13.09 4.84
N ILE A 60 -3.16 12.19 5.50
CA ILE A 60 -2.61 11.17 6.40
C ILE A 60 -1.67 10.24 5.61
N ASN A 61 -2.12 9.75 4.45
CA ASN A 61 -1.34 8.90 3.56
C ASN A 61 -0.02 9.59 3.12
N ILE A 62 -0.08 10.85 2.67
CA ILE A 62 1.13 11.59 2.29
C ILE A 62 2.08 11.76 3.47
N THR A 63 1.57 12.19 4.63
CA THR A 63 2.38 12.43 5.83
C THR A 63 3.07 11.13 6.30
N ALA A 64 2.37 10.00 6.25
CA ALA A 64 2.93 8.70 6.58
C ALA A 64 4.06 8.30 5.61
N LEU A 65 3.88 8.54 4.31
CA LEU A 65 4.91 8.28 3.29
C LEU A 65 6.16 9.14 3.53
N GLU A 66 5.99 10.41 3.87
CA GLU A 66 7.10 11.31 4.23
C GLU A 66 7.84 10.79 5.47
N ILE A 67 7.13 10.32 6.49
CA ILE A 67 7.73 9.72 7.68
C ILE A 67 8.53 8.47 7.31
N PHE A 68 7.98 7.56 6.49
CA PHE A 68 8.71 6.38 6.03
C PHE A 68 9.98 6.72 5.25
N ALA A 69 9.88 7.65 4.30
CA ALA A 69 10.97 8.01 3.42
C ALA A 69 12.09 8.79 4.13
N LEU A 70 11.72 9.74 5.00
CA LEU A 70 12.66 10.71 5.59
C LEU A 70 13.14 10.31 6.98
N GLN A 71 12.32 9.60 7.76
CA GLN A 71 12.61 9.30 9.16
C GLN A 71 12.90 7.83 9.44
N GLN A 72 12.52 6.92 8.52
CA GLN A 72 12.76 5.47 8.62
C GLN A 72 12.38 4.92 10.01
N PRO A 73 11.11 5.07 10.45
CA PRO A 73 10.71 4.69 11.79
C PRO A 73 10.86 3.18 12.00
N VAL A 74 11.22 2.77 13.21
CA VAL A 74 11.44 1.36 13.57
C VAL A 74 10.57 0.92 14.74
N ALA A 75 10.33 -0.38 14.84
CA ALA A 75 9.62 -1.02 15.95
C ALA A 75 8.30 -0.31 16.30
N ARG A 76 8.21 0.34 17.48
CA ARG A 76 6.98 1.00 17.95
C ARG A 76 6.55 2.18 17.08
N ASP A 77 7.51 2.98 16.59
CA ASP A 77 7.17 4.14 15.77
C ASP A 77 6.66 3.72 14.39
N LEU A 78 7.22 2.62 13.83
CA LEU A 78 6.70 2.00 12.60
C LEU A 78 5.26 1.51 12.80
N ARG A 79 4.99 0.79 13.90
CA ARG A 79 3.65 0.32 14.23
C ARG A 79 2.65 1.46 14.40
N ARG A 80 3.05 2.57 15.02
CA ARG A 80 2.19 3.75 15.17
C ARG A 80 1.76 4.32 13.82
N VAL A 81 2.70 4.50 12.88
CA VAL A 81 2.38 5.02 11.54
C VAL A 81 1.46 4.06 10.80
N ILE A 82 1.75 2.75 10.84
CA ILE A 82 0.89 1.73 10.21
C ILE A 82 -0.51 1.72 10.81
N SER A 83 -0.64 1.78 12.14
CA SER A 83 -1.95 1.82 12.79
C SER A 83 -2.72 3.10 12.47
N VAL A 84 -2.06 4.24 12.31
CA VAL A 84 -2.75 5.46 11.83
C VAL A 84 -3.36 5.23 10.45
N LEU A 85 -2.59 4.65 9.52
CA LEU A 85 -3.08 4.37 8.17
C LEU A 85 -4.28 3.42 8.19
N GLU A 86 -4.19 2.36 8.99
CA GLU A 86 -5.29 1.39 9.13
C GLU A 86 -6.54 2.03 9.75
N ILE A 87 -6.38 2.85 10.79
CA ILE A 87 -7.50 3.55 11.44
C ILE A 87 -8.12 4.57 10.47
N ALA A 88 -7.31 5.34 9.74
CA ALA A 88 -7.81 6.29 8.74
C ALA A 88 -8.67 5.59 7.68
N LYS A 89 -8.22 4.46 7.16
CA LYS A 89 -9.00 3.65 6.22
C LYS A 89 -10.31 3.12 6.83
N ASN A 90 -10.30 2.68 8.09
CA ASN A 90 -11.53 2.24 8.76
C ASN A 90 -12.49 3.43 9.03
N LEU A 91 -11.97 4.63 9.26
CA LEU A 91 -12.75 5.87 9.40
C LEU A 91 -13.37 6.31 8.08
N GLU A 92 -12.66 6.23 6.95
CA GLU A 92 -13.22 6.47 5.61
C GLU A 92 -14.36 5.50 5.30
N ARG A 93 -14.16 4.20 5.54
CA ARG A 93 -15.23 3.20 5.37
C ARG A 93 -16.42 3.42 6.30
N THR A 94 -16.21 4.07 7.45
CA THR A 94 -17.27 4.45 8.38
C THR A 94 -18.06 5.64 7.83
N ALA A 95 -17.38 6.62 7.22
CA ALA A 95 -18.00 7.72 6.50
C ALA A 95 -18.87 7.22 5.35
N ASP A 96 -18.36 6.28 4.53
CA ASP A 96 -19.14 5.58 3.50
C ASP A 96 -20.44 4.98 4.03
N GLN A 97 -20.37 4.29 5.19
CA GLN A 97 -21.58 3.71 5.79
C GLN A 97 -22.58 4.80 6.22
N ALA A 98 -22.08 5.92 6.73
CA ALA A 98 -22.93 7.07 7.04
C ALA A 98 -23.54 7.66 5.76
N VAL A 99 -22.79 7.84 4.68
CA VAL A 99 -23.31 8.31 3.37
C VAL A 99 -24.42 7.39 2.87
N ASN A 100 -24.21 6.07 2.88
CA ASN A 100 -25.23 5.09 2.47
C ASN A 100 -26.54 5.23 3.29
N ILE A 101 -26.43 5.47 4.61
CA ILE A 101 -27.60 5.72 5.46
C ILE A 101 -28.25 7.07 5.11
N ALA A 102 -27.46 8.11 4.86
CA ALA A 102 -27.94 9.44 4.48
C ALA A 102 -28.71 9.41 3.16
N GLU A 103 -28.15 8.78 2.12
CA GLU A 103 -28.80 8.55 0.84
C GLU A 103 -30.12 7.77 1.03
N MET A 104 -30.10 6.76 1.89
CA MET A 104 -31.30 5.99 2.19
C MET A 104 -32.42 6.84 2.84
N ILE A 105 -32.05 7.76 3.73
CA ILE A 105 -33.00 8.69 4.36
C ILE A 105 -33.65 9.60 3.31
N LEU A 106 -32.91 9.97 2.25
CA LEU A 106 -33.43 10.78 1.14
C LEU A 106 -34.42 10.01 0.25
N GLU A 107 -34.51 8.69 0.31
CA GLU A 107 -35.54 7.95 -0.42
C GLU A 107 -36.83 7.73 0.38
N PHE A 108 -36.87 8.07 1.68
CA PHE A 108 -38.08 7.91 2.46
C PHE A 108 -39.17 8.91 2.03
N GLU A 109 -40.39 8.39 1.84
CA GLU A 109 -41.59 9.19 1.59
C GLU A 109 -41.93 10.05 2.83
N GLU A 110 -42.27 11.33 2.61
CA GLU A 110 -42.59 12.28 3.69
C GLU A 110 -43.83 11.84 4.48
N GLU A 111 -44.81 11.24 3.82
CA GLU A 111 -46.09 10.82 4.39
C GLU A 111 -46.13 9.31 4.64
N GLY A 112 -45.89 8.90 5.89
CA GLY A 112 -46.04 7.51 6.28
C GLY A 112 -45.79 7.30 7.77
N GLU A 113 -46.67 6.55 8.44
CA GLU A 113 -46.46 6.11 9.82
C GLU A 113 -45.09 5.42 9.95
N LEU A 114 -44.29 5.85 10.93
CA LEU A 114 -43.01 5.23 11.24
C LEU A 114 -43.18 3.72 11.38
N ILE A 115 -42.35 2.95 10.65
CA ILE A 115 -42.26 1.49 10.80
C ILE A 115 -42.06 1.11 12.27
N GLU A 116 -41.40 1.96 13.04
CA GLU A 116 -41.20 1.78 14.47
C GLU A 116 -42.53 1.57 15.22
N LYS A 117 -43.58 2.31 14.85
CA LYS A 117 -44.93 2.14 15.42
C LYS A 117 -45.68 0.95 14.82
N LYS A 118 -45.52 0.66 13.52
CA LYS A 118 -46.22 -0.43 12.85
C LYS A 118 -45.66 -1.82 13.18
N CYS A 119 -44.34 -1.90 13.38
CA CYS A 119 -43.59 -3.14 13.53
C CYS A 119 -42.99 -3.34 14.92
N GLY A 120 -43.03 -2.33 15.80
CA GLY A 120 -42.35 -2.39 17.10
C GLY A 120 -40.82 -2.52 16.95
N VAL A 121 -40.27 -1.99 15.85
CA VAL A 121 -38.84 -2.04 15.50
C VAL A 121 -38.19 -0.74 15.97
N GLU A 122 -37.23 -0.81 16.88
CA GLU A 122 -36.47 0.37 17.32
C GLU A 122 -35.02 0.23 16.85
N ILE A 123 -34.61 1.03 15.85
CA ILE A 123 -33.22 1.04 15.36
C ILE A 123 -32.29 1.82 16.30
N SER A 124 -32.85 2.81 17.01
CA SER A 124 -32.08 3.74 17.83
C SER A 124 -31.15 3.09 18.88
N PRO A 125 -31.49 1.97 19.55
CA PRO A 125 -30.56 1.27 20.42
C PRO A 125 -29.29 0.78 19.71
N MET A 126 -29.42 0.10 18.57
CA MET A 126 -28.29 -0.39 17.78
C MET A 126 -27.44 0.78 17.27
N ALA A 127 -28.08 1.83 16.76
CA ALA A 127 -27.39 3.03 16.29
C ALA A 127 -26.54 3.70 17.38
N ARG A 128 -27.07 3.84 18.60
CA ARG A 128 -26.33 4.38 19.74
C ARG A 128 -25.18 3.48 20.16
N GLU A 129 -25.38 2.16 20.09
CA GLU A 129 -24.35 1.18 20.43
C GLU A 129 -23.19 1.22 19.45
N SER A 130 -23.45 1.18 18.13
CA SER A 130 -22.44 1.30 17.09
C SER A 130 -21.64 2.61 17.18
N LEU A 131 -22.33 3.73 17.40
CA LEU A 131 -21.67 5.02 17.61
C LEU A 131 -20.79 5.02 18.87
N SER A 132 -21.30 4.49 19.99
CA SER A 132 -20.53 4.39 21.23
C SER A 132 -19.29 3.50 21.07
N MET A 133 -19.38 2.41 20.29
CA MET A 133 -18.22 1.56 19.98
C MET A 133 -17.16 2.34 19.20
N LEU A 134 -17.55 3.13 18.20
CA LEU A 134 -16.63 4.00 17.43
C LEU A 134 -15.95 5.04 18.34
N GLU A 135 -16.73 5.75 19.16
CA GLU A 135 -16.22 6.73 20.12
C GLU A 135 -15.22 6.11 21.11
N ASP A 136 -15.56 4.95 21.66
CA ASP A 136 -14.71 4.23 22.63
C ASP A 136 -13.44 3.67 21.97
N ALA A 137 -13.51 3.23 20.71
CA ALA A 137 -12.35 2.78 19.94
C ALA A 137 -11.37 3.93 19.68
N MET A 138 -11.89 5.09 19.26
CA MET A 138 -11.08 6.29 19.06
C MET A 138 -10.48 6.80 20.38
N LYS A 139 -11.24 6.75 21.48
CA LYS A 139 -10.74 7.08 22.80
C LYS A 139 -9.63 6.13 23.25
N ALA A 140 -9.81 4.83 23.04
CA ALA A 140 -8.80 3.82 23.35
C ALA A 140 -7.50 4.06 22.58
N TYR A 141 -7.60 4.51 21.33
CA TYR A 141 -6.45 4.91 20.52
C TYR A 141 -5.73 6.13 21.10
N LEU A 142 -6.46 7.21 21.38
CA LEU A 142 -5.88 8.46 21.92
C LEU A 142 -5.20 8.25 23.27
N GLU A 143 -5.76 7.38 24.11
CA GLU A 143 -5.23 7.05 25.43
C GLU A 143 -4.18 5.92 25.40
N GLU A 144 -3.90 5.34 24.22
CA GLU A 144 -3.13 4.10 24.05
C GLU A 144 -3.52 3.00 25.07
N ASN A 145 -4.83 2.81 25.27
CA ASN A 145 -5.38 2.00 26.34
C ASN A 145 -5.95 0.66 25.83
N LYS A 146 -5.17 -0.41 26.03
CA LYS A 146 -5.52 -1.79 25.63
C LYS A 146 -6.84 -2.27 26.24
N ASP A 147 -7.05 -2.06 27.54
CA ASP A 147 -8.24 -2.55 28.22
C ASP A 147 -9.52 -1.90 27.69
N SER A 148 -9.42 -0.63 27.26
CA SER A 148 -10.52 0.06 26.60
C SER A 148 -10.81 -0.51 25.23
N ALA A 149 -9.78 -0.79 24.43
CA ALA A 149 -9.94 -1.46 23.13
C ALA A 149 -10.57 -2.86 23.26
N MET A 150 -10.13 -3.67 24.24
CA MET A 150 -10.72 -4.98 24.53
C MET A 150 -12.21 -4.92 24.89
N ARG A 151 -12.64 -3.85 25.58
CA ARG A 151 -14.07 -3.65 25.90
C ARG A 151 -14.91 -3.34 24.67
N VAL A 152 -14.34 -2.69 23.65
CA VAL A 152 -15.03 -2.49 22.36
C VAL A 152 -15.26 -3.83 21.69
N LEU A 153 -14.23 -4.68 21.58
CA LEU A 153 -14.33 -5.99 20.95
C LEU A 153 -15.37 -6.91 21.62
N ALA A 154 -15.54 -6.80 22.94
CA ALA A 154 -16.52 -7.58 23.69
C ALA A 154 -17.99 -7.20 23.41
N ARG A 155 -18.23 -6.07 22.72
CA ARG A 155 -19.58 -5.57 22.39
C ARG A 155 -20.03 -5.97 20.98
N ASP A 156 -19.15 -6.58 20.19
CA ASP A 156 -19.45 -7.08 18.84
C ASP A 156 -20.69 -7.99 18.82
N ASP A 157 -20.67 -9.03 19.68
CA ASP A 157 -21.77 -9.99 19.80
C ASP A 157 -23.11 -9.34 20.22
N LEU A 158 -23.06 -8.18 20.89
CA LEU A 158 -24.26 -7.45 21.27
C LEU A 158 -24.91 -6.79 20.04
N VAL A 159 -24.11 -6.17 19.16
CA VAL A 159 -24.62 -5.54 17.92
C VAL A 159 -25.14 -6.61 16.95
N ASP A 160 -24.44 -7.74 16.84
CA ASP A 160 -24.91 -8.92 16.08
C ASP A 160 -26.29 -9.40 16.54
N ALA A 161 -26.48 -9.51 17.87
CA ALA A 161 -27.75 -9.92 18.44
C ALA A 161 -28.86 -8.90 18.14
N MET A 162 -28.56 -7.60 18.22
CA MET A 162 -29.51 -6.52 17.87
C MET A 162 -29.90 -6.58 16.39
N LYS A 163 -28.93 -6.81 15.49
CA LYS A 163 -29.16 -6.98 14.04
C LYS A 163 -30.13 -8.12 13.76
N GLU A 164 -29.89 -9.28 14.36
CA GLU A 164 -30.75 -10.46 14.18
C GLU A 164 -32.17 -10.24 14.75
N GLU A 165 -32.29 -9.57 15.90
CA GLU A 165 -33.60 -9.21 16.45
C GLU A 165 -34.38 -8.26 15.53
N LEU A 166 -33.72 -7.22 15.00
CA LEU A 166 -34.33 -6.27 14.07
C LEU A 166 -34.76 -6.96 12.79
N ARG A 167 -33.92 -7.86 12.26
CA ARG A 167 -34.23 -8.66 11.07
C ARG A 167 -35.48 -9.51 11.27
N GLN A 168 -35.57 -10.26 12.36
CA GLN A 168 -36.74 -11.11 12.63
C GLN A 168 -38.03 -10.30 12.75
N LYS A 169 -37.98 -9.13 13.41
CA LYS A 169 -39.14 -8.23 13.53
C LYS A 169 -39.56 -7.66 12.17
N LEU A 170 -38.61 -7.25 11.34
CA LEU A 170 -38.85 -6.72 10.00
C LEU A 170 -39.45 -7.78 9.06
N GLU A 171 -38.92 -9.01 9.07
CA GLU A 171 -39.45 -10.14 8.30
C GLU A 171 -40.88 -10.52 8.75
N ALA A 172 -41.13 -10.57 10.06
CA ALA A 172 -42.47 -10.79 10.60
C ALA A 172 -43.46 -9.71 10.12
N CYS A 173 -43.00 -8.46 10.03
CA CYS A 173 -43.82 -7.36 9.55
C CYS A 173 -44.20 -7.47 8.07
N LEU A 174 -43.26 -7.94 7.23
CA LEU A 174 -43.53 -8.25 5.82
C LEU A 174 -44.57 -9.38 5.72
N ASN A 175 -44.37 -10.47 6.46
CA ASN A 175 -45.25 -11.64 6.40
C ASN A 175 -46.69 -11.33 6.86
N ASN A 176 -46.84 -10.38 7.80
CA ASN A 176 -48.13 -9.91 8.27
C ASN A 176 -48.76 -8.81 7.37
N GLY A 177 -48.10 -8.44 6.26
CA GLY A 177 -48.59 -7.43 5.32
C GLY A 177 -48.59 -6.00 5.84
N LEU A 178 -47.83 -5.74 6.92
CA LEU A 178 -47.77 -4.41 7.57
C LEU A 178 -46.85 -3.43 6.83
N ILE A 179 -45.89 -3.97 6.05
CA ILE A 179 -44.94 -3.22 5.22
C ILE A 179 -44.80 -3.88 3.84
N GLY A 180 -44.40 -3.08 2.84
CA GLY A 180 -44.04 -3.60 1.52
C GLY A 180 -42.56 -3.97 1.40
N GLY A 181 -42.20 -4.78 0.40
CA GLY A 181 -40.83 -5.25 0.19
C GLY A 181 -39.79 -4.14 -0.02
N ARG A 182 -40.16 -3.02 -0.65
CA ARG A 182 -39.26 -1.85 -0.79
C ARG A 182 -38.93 -1.22 0.56
N CYS A 183 -39.92 -1.12 1.45
CA CYS A 183 -39.73 -0.56 2.78
C CYS A 183 -38.83 -1.44 3.64
N LEU A 184 -38.99 -2.76 3.52
CA LEU A 184 -38.11 -3.74 4.16
C LEU A 184 -36.66 -3.59 3.71
N LEU A 185 -36.42 -3.48 2.40
CA LEU A 185 -35.08 -3.31 1.84
C LEU A 185 -34.39 -2.07 2.42
N ASN A 186 -35.10 -0.93 2.47
CA ASN A 186 -34.54 0.32 2.98
C ASN A 186 -34.12 0.21 4.46
N TYR A 187 -34.93 -0.47 5.27
CA TYR A 187 -34.61 -0.71 6.68
C TYR A 187 -33.45 -1.69 6.86
N PHE A 188 -33.36 -2.73 6.01
CA PHE A 188 -32.22 -3.63 6.02
C PHE A 188 -30.91 -2.92 5.70
N VAL A 189 -30.91 -2.02 4.71
CA VAL A 189 -29.72 -1.23 4.37
C VAL A 189 -29.24 -0.45 5.60
N ILE A 190 -30.14 0.20 6.36
CA ILE A 190 -29.75 0.93 7.58
C ILE A 190 -29.14 -0.01 8.62
N VAL A 191 -29.79 -1.14 8.91
CA VAL A 191 -29.32 -2.11 9.91
C VAL A 191 -27.96 -2.69 9.54
N GLU A 192 -27.76 -3.06 8.27
CA GLU A 192 -26.47 -3.58 7.77
C GLU A 192 -25.36 -2.52 7.87
N ASN A 193 -25.63 -1.26 7.52
CA ASN A 193 -24.64 -0.20 7.64
C ASN A 193 -24.28 0.09 9.12
N LEU A 194 -25.24 0.01 10.05
CA LEU A 194 -24.97 0.19 11.48
C LEU A 194 -24.12 -0.93 12.08
N GLU A 195 -24.31 -2.17 11.66
CA GLU A 195 -23.44 -3.28 12.09
C GLU A 195 -22.04 -3.12 11.51
N ARG A 196 -21.91 -2.76 10.22
CA ARG A 196 -20.60 -2.45 9.64
C ARG A 196 -19.86 -1.33 10.36
N ILE A 197 -20.56 -0.30 10.85
CA ILE A 197 -19.94 0.75 11.69
C ILE A 197 -19.36 0.15 12.98
N ALA A 198 -20.07 -0.80 13.61
CA ALA A 198 -19.59 -1.49 14.80
C ALA A 198 -18.37 -2.39 14.49
N ASP A 199 -18.40 -3.13 13.39
CA ASP A 199 -17.26 -3.96 12.92
C ASP A 199 -16.02 -3.10 12.66
N LEU A 200 -16.20 -1.95 12.00
CA LEU A 200 -15.11 -1.01 11.74
C LEU A 200 -14.55 -0.43 13.04
N ALA A 201 -15.39 -0.18 14.05
CA ALA A 201 -14.94 0.20 15.38
C ALA A 201 -14.12 -0.92 16.07
N CYS A 202 -14.50 -2.19 15.88
CA CYS A 202 -13.70 -3.33 16.31
C CYS A 202 -12.33 -3.35 15.62
N ASN A 203 -12.25 -3.15 14.30
CA ASN A 203 -10.97 -3.08 13.59
C ASN A 203 -10.07 -1.96 14.13
N ILE A 204 -10.64 -0.79 14.44
CA ILE A 204 -9.90 0.31 15.07
C ILE A 204 -9.36 -0.13 16.43
N ALA A 205 -10.17 -0.78 17.26
CA ALA A 205 -9.75 -1.30 18.56
C ALA A 205 -8.63 -2.36 18.43
N GLU A 206 -8.69 -3.25 17.44
CA GLU A 206 -7.62 -4.20 17.15
C GLU A 206 -6.32 -3.49 16.75
N ALA A 207 -6.40 -2.43 15.93
CA ALA A 207 -5.25 -1.62 15.55
C ALA A 207 -4.59 -0.94 16.76
N VAL A 208 -5.35 -0.50 17.77
CA VAL A 208 -4.81 0.01 19.05
C VAL A 208 -3.99 -1.05 19.76
N ILE A 209 -4.51 -2.28 19.82
CA ILE A 209 -3.86 -3.36 20.54
C ILE A 209 -2.59 -3.79 19.80
N PHE A 210 -2.60 -3.77 18.47
CA PHE A 210 -1.40 -3.99 17.65
C PHE A 210 -0.28 -2.97 17.95
N VAL A 211 -0.58 -1.67 18.13
CA VAL A 211 0.44 -0.68 18.50
C VAL A 211 1.18 -1.11 19.78
N ILE A 212 0.39 -1.53 20.77
CA ILE A 212 0.85 -1.83 22.14
C ILE A 212 1.60 -3.17 22.18
N GLU A 213 1.01 -4.23 21.62
CA GLU A 213 1.51 -5.61 21.76
C GLU A 213 2.44 -6.03 20.62
N GLY A 214 2.34 -5.38 19.46
CA GLY A 214 3.13 -5.70 18.27
C GLY A 214 2.73 -7.02 17.60
N GLN A 215 1.58 -7.58 17.95
CA GLN A 215 0.99 -8.75 17.31
C GLN A 215 -0.41 -8.39 16.81
N PHE A 216 -0.75 -8.82 15.60
CA PHE A 216 -2.12 -8.73 15.13
C PHE A 216 -2.97 -9.69 15.95
N MET A 217 -4.06 -9.19 16.54
CA MET A 217 -5.10 -10.10 17.01
C MET A 217 -5.72 -10.76 15.79
N ARG A 218 -5.55 -12.07 15.66
CA ARG A 218 -6.41 -12.83 14.75
C ARG A 218 -7.77 -12.95 15.45
N GLY A 219 -8.68 -12.03 15.13
CA GLY A 219 -10.06 -12.06 15.60
C GLY A 219 -10.80 -13.29 15.09
N LEU A 220 -11.42 -14.00 16.03
CA LEU A 220 -12.26 -15.18 15.87
C LEU A 220 -13.58 -14.85 15.14
N LYS A 221 -13.56 -14.41 13.88
CA LYS A 221 -14.76 -14.36 13.02
C LYS A 221 -14.44 -14.20 11.53
N GLU A 222 -13.29 -14.67 11.06
CA GLU A 222 -13.18 -15.02 9.64
C GLU A 222 -14.05 -16.27 9.39
N LYS A 223 -15.33 -16.06 9.01
CA LYS A 223 -15.98 -17.02 8.12
C LYS A 223 -15.06 -17.13 6.91
N LYS A 224 -14.26 -18.18 6.87
CA LYS A 224 -13.58 -18.62 5.65
C LYS A 224 -14.62 -18.50 4.54
N PRO A 225 -14.40 -17.69 3.49
CA PRO A 225 -15.22 -17.84 2.32
C PRO A 225 -15.00 -19.29 1.88
N THR A 226 -16.07 -20.09 1.93
CA THR A 226 -16.11 -21.37 1.25
C THR A 226 -16.06 -21.03 -0.23
N LEU A 227 -14.86 -20.77 -0.73
CA LEU A 227 -14.58 -20.67 -2.15
C LEU A 227 -14.77 -22.09 -2.68
N GLU A 228 -15.93 -22.31 -3.29
CA GLU A 228 -15.98 -23.20 -4.44
C GLU A 228 -14.83 -22.78 -5.35
N VAL A 229 -13.89 -23.70 -5.55
CA VAL A 229 -12.71 -23.51 -6.38
C VAL A 229 -13.22 -23.23 -7.80
N ALA A 230 -13.29 -21.95 -8.17
CA ALA A 230 -13.33 -21.56 -9.56
C ALA A 230 -12.06 -22.14 -10.22
N PRO A 231 -12.19 -22.80 -11.38
CA PRO A 231 -11.11 -23.54 -11.99
C PRO A 231 -9.93 -22.60 -12.26
N ALA A 232 -8.73 -23.05 -11.88
CA ALA A 232 -7.41 -22.49 -12.19
C ALA A 232 -7.46 -21.07 -12.80
N LEU A 233 -7.44 -20.05 -11.94
CA LEU A 233 -7.26 -18.67 -12.37
C LEU A 233 -5.98 -18.59 -13.20
N GLU A 234 -6.14 -18.37 -14.51
CA GLU A 234 -5.09 -17.82 -15.36
C GLU A 234 -4.45 -16.64 -14.63
N GLU A 235 -3.12 -16.57 -14.66
CA GLU A 235 -2.34 -15.55 -13.98
C GLU A 235 -2.93 -14.15 -14.24
N SER A 236 -3.23 -13.41 -13.17
CA SER A 236 -3.81 -12.06 -13.27
C SER A 236 -3.03 -11.22 -14.30
N LEU A 237 -3.74 -10.54 -15.20
CA LEU A 237 -3.15 -9.69 -16.24
C LEU A 237 -2.09 -8.75 -15.66
N THR A 238 -2.31 -8.20 -14.46
CA THR A 238 -1.35 -7.38 -13.71
C THR A 238 0.00 -8.08 -13.54
N PHE A 239 0.01 -9.34 -13.12
CA PHE A 239 1.22 -10.11 -12.87
C PHE A 239 1.95 -10.48 -14.16
N GLN A 240 1.21 -10.77 -15.23
CA GLN A 240 1.79 -10.94 -16.56
C GLN A 240 2.49 -9.65 -17.03
N LEU A 241 1.86 -8.50 -16.83
CA LEU A 241 2.41 -7.20 -17.16
C LEU A 241 3.66 -6.86 -16.32
N MET A 242 3.68 -7.18 -15.03
CA MET A 242 4.85 -6.98 -14.16
C MET A 242 6.06 -7.82 -14.61
N LYS A 243 5.85 -9.09 -14.98
CA LYS A 243 6.92 -9.94 -15.54
C LYS A 243 7.42 -9.40 -16.86
N ARG A 244 6.51 -8.92 -17.73
CA ARG A 244 6.88 -8.31 -19.01
C ARG A 244 7.71 -7.03 -18.79
N HIS A 245 7.31 -6.18 -17.85
CA HIS A 245 8.07 -5.00 -17.46
C HIS A 245 9.49 -5.35 -17.00
N LEU A 246 9.64 -6.40 -16.18
CA LEU A 246 10.96 -6.86 -15.73
C LEU A 246 11.87 -7.30 -16.87
N ARG A 247 11.32 -7.99 -17.86
CA ARG A 247 12.09 -8.46 -19.01
C ARG A 247 12.63 -7.31 -19.84
N LEU A 248 11.84 -6.26 -20.05
CA LEU A 248 12.30 -5.04 -20.71
C LEU A 248 13.45 -4.38 -19.93
N ILE A 249 13.32 -4.28 -18.60
CA ILE A 249 14.38 -3.71 -17.76
C ILE A 249 15.66 -4.56 -17.82
N LYS A 250 15.54 -5.89 -17.77
CA LYS A 250 16.70 -6.78 -17.94
C LYS A 250 17.34 -6.59 -19.31
N GLU A 251 16.54 -6.50 -20.37
CA GLU A 251 17.05 -6.23 -21.72
C GLU A 251 17.82 -4.90 -21.77
N CYS A 252 17.32 -3.86 -21.13
CA CYS A 252 18.00 -2.57 -21.01
C CYS A 252 19.36 -2.72 -20.31
N LEU A 253 19.39 -3.40 -19.16
CA LEU A 253 20.60 -3.60 -18.37
C LEU A 253 21.65 -4.49 -19.06
N ASP A 254 21.20 -5.49 -19.84
CA ASP A 254 22.08 -6.37 -20.63
C ASP A 254 22.86 -5.59 -21.70
N ARG A 255 22.39 -4.39 -22.10
CA ARG A 255 23.11 -3.51 -23.03
C ARG A 255 24.22 -2.69 -22.38
N LEU A 256 24.28 -2.61 -21.06
CA LEU A 256 25.28 -1.77 -20.38
C LEU A 256 26.71 -2.28 -20.56
N HIS A 257 26.91 -3.60 -20.61
CA HIS A 257 28.24 -4.18 -20.82
C HIS A 257 28.82 -3.84 -22.21
N PRO A 258 28.10 -4.09 -23.33
CA PRO A 258 28.58 -3.65 -24.64
C PRO A 258 28.69 -2.12 -24.76
N ALA A 259 27.86 -1.34 -24.04
CA ALA A 259 27.98 0.12 -24.02
C ALA A 259 29.24 0.61 -23.31
N LEU A 260 29.54 0.07 -22.12
CA LEU A 260 30.75 0.43 -21.37
C LEU A 260 32.02 -0.01 -22.11
N SER A 261 31.98 -1.17 -22.77
CA SER A 261 33.06 -1.64 -23.64
C SER A 261 33.28 -0.69 -24.81
N ALA A 262 32.21 -0.33 -25.54
CA ALA A 262 32.28 0.61 -26.66
C ALA A 262 32.79 1.99 -26.24
N TYR A 263 32.31 2.50 -25.09
CA TYR A 263 32.80 3.73 -24.49
C TYR A 263 34.32 3.68 -24.25
N PHE A 264 34.85 2.59 -23.68
CA PHE A 264 36.30 2.45 -23.46
C PHE A 264 37.14 2.23 -24.72
N GLU A 265 36.50 1.75 -25.80
CA GLU A 265 37.07 1.61 -27.14
C GLU A 265 36.94 2.90 -27.98
N GLU A 266 36.31 3.95 -27.43
CA GLU A 266 36.00 5.22 -28.11
C GLU A 266 35.06 5.06 -29.33
N ASP A 267 34.28 3.98 -29.36
CA ASP A 267 33.27 3.70 -30.38
C ASP A 267 31.93 4.37 -30.02
N MET A 268 31.88 5.69 -30.24
CA MET A 268 30.70 6.51 -29.90
C MET A 268 29.48 6.22 -30.77
N GLU A 269 29.66 5.71 -32.00
CA GLU A 269 28.57 5.32 -32.88
C GLU A 269 27.78 4.16 -32.26
N LYS A 270 28.49 3.17 -31.72
CA LYS A 270 27.88 2.05 -31.01
C LYS A 270 27.25 2.46 -29.67
N VAL A 271 27.83 3.41 -28.94
CA VAL A 271 27.21 3.97 -27.71
C VAL A 271 25.88 4.64 -28.05
N GLU A 272 25.82 5.43 -29.14
CA GLU A 272 24.60 6.10 -29.60
C GLU A 272 23.55 5.09 -30.10
N GLU A 273 23.95 4.04 -30.82
CA GLU A 273 23.05 2.95 -31.21
C GLU A 273 22.38 2.29 -30.00
N ILE A 274 23.17 2.02 -28.95
CA ILE A 274 22.67 1.41 -27.71
C ILE A 274 21.74 2.37 -26.94
N ASP A 275 22.08 3.67 -26.90
CA ASP A 275 21.23 4.70 -26.27
C ASP A 275 19.85 4.78 -26.93
N LEU A 276 19.80 4.76 -28.27
CA LEU A 276 18.53 4.73 -29.01
C LEU A 276 17.71 3.48 -28.68
N HIS A 277 18.36 2.31 -28.60
CA HIS A 277 17.69 1.05 -28.24
C HIS A 277 17.12 1.09 -26.81
N ILE A 278 17.89 1.62 -25.85
CA ILE A 278 17.44 1.76 -24.45
C ILE A 278 16.24 2.70 -24.35
N ARG A 279 16.24 3.84 -25.06
CA ARG A 279 15.10 4.76 -25.08
C ARG A 279 13.83 4.13 -25.66
N ASP A 280 13.96 3.27 -26.66
CA ASP A 280 12.80 2.56 -27.21
C ASP A 280 12.24 1.53 -26.22
N ILE A 281 13.11 0.80 -25.51
CA ILE A 281 12.70 -0.09 -24.41
C ILE A 281 11.98 0.69 -23.31
N GLU A 282 12.51 1.83 -22.89
CA GLU A 282 11.94 2.69 -21.85
C GLU A 282 10.52 3.15 -22.21
N ARG A 283 10.31 3.60 -23.45
CA ARG A 283 8.96 3.95 -23.96
C ARG A 283 7.99 2.78 -23.92
N GLU A 284 8.46 1.56 -24.15
CA GLU A 284 7.63 0.36 -24.02
C GLU A 284 7.34 0.03 -22.55
N ALA A 285 8.34 0.15 -21.67
CA ALA A 285 8.21 -0.08 -20.24
C ALA A 285 7.18 0.88 -19.61
N ASP A 286 7.21 2.16 -19.98
CA ASP A 286 6.26 3.17 -19.52
C ASP A 286 4.80 2.90 -19.93
N LYS A 287 4.59 2.38 -21.14
CA LYS A 287 3.26 1.94 -21.60
C LYS A 287 2.75 0.78 -20.74
N ILE A 288 3.62 -0.17 -20.39
CA ILE A 288 3.28 -1.30 -19.53
C ILE A 288 2.98 -0.81 -18.10
N LYS A 289 3.79 0.10 -17.55
CA LYS A 289 3.59 0.72 -16.24
C LYS A 289 2.25 1.43 -16.14
N THR A 290 1.89 2.20 -17.17
CA THR A 290 0.57 2.83 -17.29
C THR A 290 -0.55 1.78 -17.32
N SER A 291 -0.36 0.69 -18.08
CA SER A 291 -1.32 -0.41 -18.16
C SER A 291 -1.47 -1.17 -16.82
N ILE A 292 -0.40 -1.36 -16.06
CA ILE A 292 -0.44 -1.97 -14.72
C ILE A 292 -1.27 -1.09 -13.78
N ARG A 293 -1.04 0.23 -13.79
CA ARG A 293 -1.79 1.19 -12.97
C ARG A 293 -3.28 1.20 -13.31
N SER A 294 -3.63 1.11 -14.59
CA SER A 294 -5.03 1.18 -15.05
C SER A 294 -5.82 -0.12 -14.82
N HIS A 295 -5.16 -1.27 -14.84
CA HIS A 295 -5.79 -2.59 -14.70
C HIS A 295 -5.67 -3.18 -13.28
N LEU A 296 -5.12 -2.41 -12.32
CA LEU A 296 -5.07 -2.87 -10.94
C LEU A 296 -6.51 -2.94 -10.37
N PRO A 297 -6.96 -4.09 -9.83
CA PRO A 297 -8.31 -4.23 -9.31
C PRO A 297 -8.62 -3.13 -8.27
N LYS A 298 -9.77 -2.45 -8.43
CA LYS A 298 -10.25 -1.42 -7.49
C LYS A 298 -10.98 -1.96 -6.26
N GLY A 299 -11.05 -3.28 -6.13
CA GLY A 299 -11.78 -3.97 -5.07
C GLY A 299 -11.84 -5.46 -5.40
N LEU A 300 -10.86 -6.20 -4.91
CA LEU A 300 -10.82 -7.66 -4.79
C LEU A 300 -9.60 -7.99 -3.92
N ILE A 301 -9.62 -9.10 -3.18
CA ILE A 301 -8.52 -9.57 -2.32
C ILE A 301 -7.24 -9.70 -3.17
N LEU A 302 -6.37 -8.70 -3.11
CA LEU A 302 -4.99 -8.84 -3.57
C LEU A 302 -4.21 -9.48 -2.42
N PRO A 303 -3.33 -10.46 -2.70
CA PRO A 303 -2.50 -11.07 -1.66
C PRO A 303 -1.44 -10.12 -1.09
N VAL A 304 -1.31 -8.93 -1.68
CA VAL A 304 -0.42 -7.82 -1.31
C VAL A 304 -1.15 -6.50 -1.44
N GLU A 305 -0.74 -5.48 -0.69
CA GLU A 305 -1.35 -4.16 -0.80
C GLU A 305 -1.00 -3.51 -2.14
N LYS A 306 -1.95 -2.76 -2.70
CA LYS A 306 -1.78 -1.98 -3.94
C LYS A 306 -0.55 -1.07 -3.91
N PHE A 307 -0.28 -0.47 -2.76
CA PHE A 307 0.89 0.39 -2.57
C PHE A 307 2.22 -0.39 -2.68
N GLU A 308 2.31 -1.60 -2.14
CA GLU A 308 3.53 -2.42 -2.21
C GLU A 308 3.87 -2.76 -3.66
N LEU A 309 2.86 -3.04 -4.50
CA LEU A 309 3.04 -3.28 -5.93
C LEU A 309 3.53 -2.02 -6.68
N PHE A 310 3.06 -0.83 -6.32
CA PHE A 310 3.54 0.41 -6.91
C PHE A 310 4.95 0.78 -6.48
N LEU A 311 5.29 0.56 -5.21
CA LEU A 311 6.63 0.79 -4.71
C LEU A 311 7.62 -0.18 -5.37
N TYR A 312 7.24 -1.45 -5.51
CA TYR A 312 8.01 -2.43 -6.28
C TYR A 312 8.22 -1.97 -7.72
N LEU A 313 7.13 -1.59 -8.41
CA LEU A 313 7.19 -1.16 -9.82
C LEU A 313 8.08 0.07 -10.00
N LYS A 314 8.09 1.00 -9.02
CA LYS A 314 8.95 2.18 -9.01
C LYS A 314 10.43 1.84 -8.83
N GLU A 315 10.77 0.99 -7.85
CA GLU A 315 12.18 0.58 -7.67
C GLU A 315 12.68 -0.24 -8.86
N GLN A 316 11.81 -1.08 -9.43
CA GLN A 316 12.10 -1.82 -10.65
C GLN A 316 12.43 -0.89 -11.82
N ASP A 317 11.57 0.09 -12.08
CA ASP A 317 11.73 1.12 -13.12
C ASP A 317 13.02 1.94 -12.95
N SER A 318 13.39 2.26 -11.71
CA SER A 318 14.64 2.99 -11.42
C SER A 318 15.92 2.27 -11.85
N LEU A 319 15.88 0.96 -12.15
CA LEU A 319 16.99 0.25 -12.77
C LEU A 319 17.21 0.66 -14.23
N ALA A 320 16.13 0.93 -14.98
CA ALA A 320 16.24 1.44 -16.35
C ALA A 320 16.75 2.89 -16.35
N ASP A 321 16.29 3.72 -15.41
CA ASP A 321 16.78 5.10 -15.23
C ASP A 321 18.30 5.14 -15.04
N LEU A 322 18.87 4.17 -14.30
CA LEU A 322 20.32 4.08 -14.11
C LEU A 322 21.06 3.74 -15.41
N ALA A 323 20.45 2.96 -16.30
CA ALA A 323 21.05 2.63 -17.58
C ALA A 323 21.12 3.86 -18.49
N GLU A 324 20.05 4.66 -18.51
CA GLU A 324 20.01 5.94 -19.22
C GLU A 324 21.00 6.94 -18.59
N GLU A 325 21.05 7.05 -17.26
CA GLU A 325 22.02 7.90 -16.56
C GLU A 325 23.46 7.53 -16.95
N LEU A 326 23.76 6.23 -17.05
CA LEU A 326 25.09 5.75 -17.41
C LEU A 326 25.47 6.07 -18.86
N LEU A 327 24.56 5.87 -19.82
CA LEU A 327 24.78 6.23 -21.21
C LEU A 327 24.97 7.73 -21.41
N ASN A 328 24.18 8.54 -20.72
CA ASN A 328 24.33 9.98 -20.70
C ASN A 328 25.74 10.38 -20.24
N LEU A 329 26.27 9.74 -19.19
CA LEU A 329 27.64 9.96 -18.74
C LEU A 329 28.67 9.58 -19.82
N PHE A 330 28.47 8.49 -20.56
CA PHE A 330 29.37 8.10 -21.65
C PHE A 330 29.41 9.17 -22.75
N MET A 331 28.27 9.76 -23.09
CA MET A 331 28.18 10.82 -24.10
C MET A 331 28.81 12.15 -23.66
N TYR A 332 28.84 12.45 -22.36
CA TYR A 332 29.31 13.75 -21.87
C TYR A 332 30.82 13.91 -21.89
N HIS A 333 31.58 12.86 -21.56
CA HIS A 333 33.03 12.96 -21.45
C HIS A 333 33.71 11.60 -21.50
N GLN A 334 34.74 11.48 -22.35
CA GLN A 334 35.62 10.32 -22.45
C GLN A 334 36.74 10.40 -21.39
N ILE A 335 36.72 9.49 -20.41
CA ILE A 335 37.76 9.45 -19.37
C ILE A 335 39.04 8.81 -19.86
N LYS A 336 40.18 9.36 -19.40
CA LYS A 336 41.50 8.80 -19.67
C LYS A 336 42.00 8.00 -18.47
N ILE A 337 41.90 6.67 -18.56
CA ILE A 337 42.30 5.75 -17.49
C ILE A 337 43.15 4.59 -18.05
N SER A 338 43.89 3.91 -17.17
CA SER A 338 44.70 2.76 -17.55
C SER A 338 43.83 1.55 -17.96
N GLU A 339 44.36 0.65 -18.79
CA GLU A 339 43.66 -0.57 -19.19
C GLU A 339 43.26 -1.42 -17.97
N ALA A 340 44.13 -1.45 -16.96
CA ALA A 340 43.88 -2.12 -15.69
C ALA A 340 42.75 -1.48 -14.87
N LEU A 341 42.40 -0.20 -15.09
CA LEU A 341 41.21 0.42 -14.49
C LEU A 341 39.96 0.13 -15.34
N LYS A 342 40.06 0.15 -16.67
CA LYS A 342 38.95 -0.21 -17.57
C LYS A 342 38.40 -1.60 -17.26
N GLU A 343 39.30 -2.59 -17.11
CA GLU A 343 38.92 -3.96 -16.72
C GLU A 343 38.18 -4.00 -15.38
N GLU A 344 38.58 -3.19 -14.39
CA GLU A 344 37.93 -3.17 -13.08
C GLU A 344 36.55 -2.50 -13.12
N PHE A 345 36.35 -1.50 -13.99
CA PHE A 345 35.03 -0.92 -14.25
C PHE A 345 34.09 -1.96 -14.88
N LEU A 346 34.57 -2.72 -15.88
CA LEU A 346 33.80 -3.80 -16.50
C LEU A 346 33.44 -4.89 -15.47
N LYS A 347 34.40 -5.33 -14.66
CA LYS A 347 34.15 -6.31 -13.58
C LYS A 347 33.17 -5.79 -12.53
N LEU A 348 33.20 -4.50 -12.20
CA LEU A 348 32.24 -3.90 -11.28
C LEU A 348 30.84 -3.90 -11.90
N LEU A 349 30.72 -3.57 -13.18
CA LEU A 349 29.45 -3.61 -13.89
C LEU A 349 28.89 -5.03 -13.95
N GLU A 350 29.69 -6.02 -14.34
CA GLU A 350 29.29 -7.43 -14.35
C GLU A 350 28.75 -7.88 -12.98
N GLN A 351 29.47 -7.53 -11.92
CA GLN A 351 29.06 -7.86 -10.55
C GLN A 351 27.78 -7.12 -10.12
N SER A 352 27.59 -5.87 -10.59
CA SER A 352 26.37 -5.10 -10.31
C SER A 352 25.16 -5.70 -11.03
N LEU A 353 25.35 -6.18 -12.27
CA LEU A 353 24.34 -6.89 -13.05
C LEU A 353 24.03 -8.29 -12.49
N GLU A 354 25.00 -8.95 -11.85
CA GLU A 354 24.78 -10.24 -11.17
C GLU A 354 23.68 -10.14 -10.09
N ALA A 355 23.58 -9.00 -9.40
CA ALA A 355 22.52 -8.74 -8.41
C ALA A 355 21.11 -8.69 -9.04
N VAL A 356 21.01 -8.38 -10.33
CA VAL A 356 19.75 -8.26 -11.08
C VAL A 356 19.30 -9.61 -11.63
N SER A 357 20.24 -10.52 -11.93
CA SER A 357 19.96 -11.82 -12.56
C SER A 357 18.87 -12.64 -11.85
N PRO A 358 18.85 -12.75 -10.50
CA PRO A 358 17.82 -13.50 -9.77
C PRO A 358 16.43 -12.86 -9.77
N LEU A 359 16.28 -11.57 -10.12
CA LEU A 359 15.03 -10.82 -9.91
C LEU A 359 13.82 -11.49 -10.56
N GLU A 360 13.97 -12.02 -11.78
CA GLU A 360 12.86 -12.65 -12.50
C GLU A 360 12.36 -13.91 -11.79
N GLU A 361 13.28 -14.73 -11.30
CA GLU A 361 12.92 -15.92 -10.52
C GLU A 361 12.30 -15.50 -9.19
N ILE A 362 12.85 -14.51 -8.49
CA ILE A 362 12.29 -14.00 -7.22
C ILE A 362 10.86 -13.52 -7.41
N VAL A 363 10.58 -12.76 -8.48
CA VAL A 363 9.24 -12.28 -8.80
C VAL A 363 8.30 -13.43 -9.09
N VAL A 364 8.69 -14.38 -9.94
CA VAL A 364 7.87 -15.55 -10.27
C VAL A 364 7.56 -16.37 -9.01
N LYS A 365 8.53 -16.55 -8.13
CA LYS A 365 8.36 -17.29 -6.86
C LYS A 365 7.51 -16.51 -5.85
N THR A 366 7.73 -15.21 -5.73
CA THR A 366 6.91 -14.34 -4.87
C THR A 366 5.46 -14.36 -5.31
N LEU A 367 5.20 -14.15 -6.61
CA LEU A 367 3.85 -14.22 -7.17
C LEU A 367 3.23 -15.61 -7.01
N GLY A 368 4.00 -16.68 -7.26
CA GLY A 368 3.54 -18.06 -7.08
C GLY A 368 3.12 -18.38 -5.64
N TYR A 369 3.85 -17.86 -4.65
CA TYR A 369 3.46 -17.94 -3.24
C TYR A 369 2.20 -17.12 -2.96
N LEU A 370 2.16 -15.88 -3.41
CA LEU A 370 1.03 -14.98 -3.16
C LEU A 370 -0.29 -15.49 -3.77
N THR A 371 -0.22 -16.18 -4.91
CA THR A 371 -1.43 -16.74 -5.55
C THR A 371 -1.82 -18.12 -5.03
N ASN A 372 -0.84 -18.98 -4.69
CA ASN A 372 -1.09 -20.41 -4.43
C ASN A 372 -0.67 -20.88 -3.02
N TRP A 373 -0.11 -19.99 -2.19
CA TRP A 373 0.36 -20.28 -0.84
C TRP A 373 1.38 -21.43 -0.76
N ARG A 374 2.21 -21.60 -1.81
CA ARG A 374 3.23 -22.66 -1.87
C ARG A 374 4.49 -22.26 -1.10
N GLU A 375 4.69 -22.87 0.08
CA GLU A 375 5.83 -22.53 0.94
C GLU A 375 7.20 -22.79 0.27
N GLU A 376 7.29 -23.75 -0.65
CA GLU A 376 8.49 -23.98 -1.46
C GLU A 376 8.88 -22.75 -2.31
N ASP A 377 7.88 -22.04 -2.86
CA ASP A 377 8.12 -20.82 -3.62
C ASP A 377 8.61 -19.69 -2.70
N ARG A 378 8.05 -19.58 -1.48
CA ARG A 378 8.49 -18.61 -0.48
C ARG A 378 9.94 -18.83 -0.04
N GLU A 379 10.30 -20.06 0.28
CA GLU A 379 11.66 -20.40 0.73
C GLU A 379 12.67 -20.21 -0.39
N ARG A 380 12.31 -20.58 -1.64
CA ARG A 380 13.15 -20.31 -2.80
C ARG A 380 13.35 -18.82 -3.05
N ALA A 381 12.29 -18.01 -2.94
CA ALA A 381 12.40 -16.56 -3.07
C ALA A 381 13.33 -15.98 -2.00
N LYS A 382 13.17 -16.37 -0.71
CA LYS A 382 14.06 -15.92 0.38
C LYS A 382 15.53 -16.30 0.16
N GLU A 383 15.80 -17.50 -0.34
CA GLU A 383 17.15 -17.95 -0.67
C GLU A 383 17.81 -17.03 -1.71
N LEU A 384 17.07 -16.70 -2.77
CA LEU A 384 17.53 -15.82 -3.84
C LEU A 384 17.68 -14.37 -3.39
N ILE A 385 16.75 -13.86 -2.57
CA ILE A 385 16.84 -12.52 -1.95
C ILE A 385 18.15 -12.39 -1.15
N ARG A 386 18.52 -13.43 -0.39
CA ARG A 386 19.78 -13.45 0.36
C ARG A 386 20.99 -13.37 -0.56
N LYS A 387 20.98 -14.06 -1.70
CA LYS A 387 22.06 -13.98 -2.70
C LYS A 387 22.20 -12.56 -3.26
N VAL A 388 21.08 -11.89 -3.58
CA VAL A 388 21.12 -10.50 -4.08
C VAL A 388 21.77 -9.55 -3.06
N ARG A 389 21.42 -9.68 -1.78
CA ARG A 389 22.05 -8.90 -0.69
C ARG A 389 23.54 -9.21 -0.52
N GLU A 390 23.92 -10.48 -0.62
CA GLU A 390 25.34 -10.87 -0.58
C GLU A 390 26.12 -10.26 -1.75
N THR A 391 25.58 -10.31 -2.98
CA THR A 391 26.20 -9.68 -4.15
C THR A 391 26.30 -8.15 -3.97
N GLN A 392 25.26 -7.49 -3.47
CA GLN A 392 25.25 -6.05 -3.20
C GLN A 392 26.37 -5.65 -2.23
N PHE A 393 26.54 -6.38 -1.12
CA PHE A 393 27.58 -6.11 -0.14
C PHE A 393 28.98 -6.21 -0.75
N ILE A 394 29.23 -7.25 -1.55
CA ILE A 394 30.53 -7.41 -2.23
C ILE A 394 30.73 -6.29 -3.26
N THR A 395 29.67 -5.82 -3.92
CA THR A 395 29.73 -4.73 -4.92
C THR A 395 30.08 -3.41 -4.26
N GLU A 396 29.53 -3.10 -3.09
CA GLU A 396 29.91 -1.90 -2.31
C GLU A 396 31.39 -1.93 -1.91
N GLU A 397 31.88 -3.07 -1.43
CA GLU A 397 33.28 -3.22 -1.03
C GLU A 397 34.22 -3.02 -2.23
N ARG A 398 33.89 -3.59 -3.40
CA ARG A 398 34.66 -3.40 -4.63
C ARG A 398 34.62 -1.94 -5.09
N THR A 399 33.45 -1.31 -5.06
CA THR A 399 33.27 0.11 -5.44
C THR A 399 34.17 0.99 -4.60
N HIS A 400 34.19 0.80 -3.28
CA HIS A 400 35.05 1.58 -2.38
C HIS A 400 36.53 1.42 -2.72
N LYS A 401 37.00 0.19 -2.94
CA LYS A 401 38.39 -0.09 -3.34
C LYS A 401 38.74 0.56 -4.68
N LEU A 402 37.84 0.50 -5.65
CA LEU A 402 38.05 1.06 -6.98
C LEU A 402 38.08 2.58 -6.97
N LYS A 403 37.22 3.23 -6.17
CA LYS A 403 37.29 4.68 -5.93
C LYS A 403 38.65 5.09 -5.36
N LEU A 404 39.14 4.43 -4.31
CA LEU A 404 40.46 4.74 -3.74
C LEU A 404 41.59 4.60 -4.77
N ARG A 405 41.49 3.62 -5.67
CA ARG A 405 42.45 3.42 -6.76
C ARG A 405 42.36 4.53 -7.79
N LEU A 406 41.15 4.93 -8.20
CA LEU A 406 40.90 6.03 -9.12
C LEU A 406 41.54 7.33 -8.63
N TYR A 407 41.34 7.68 -7.35
CA TYR A 407 41.93 8.87 -6.71
C TYR A 407 43.46 8.86 -6.60
N ARG A 408 44.10 7.68 -6.71
CA ARG A 408 45.56 7.54 -6.68
C ARG A 408 46.20 7.59 -8.07
N GLU A 409 45.48 7.09 -9.08
CA GLU A 409 46.02 6.91 -10.43
C GLU A 409 45.65 8.07 -11.38
N ILE A 410 44.63 8.87 -11.07
CA ILE A 410 44.11 9.92 -11.95
C ILE A 410 44.36 11.31 -11.36
N ASP A 411 45.27 12.07 -11.98
CA ASP A 411 45.59 13.45 -11.58
C ASP A 411 44.63 14.49 -12.20
N ASN A 412 44.02 14.18 -13.35
CA ASN A 412 43.09 15.11 -14.01
C ASN A 412 41.75 15.12 -13.26
N LEU A 413 41.41 16.27 -12.68
CA LEU A 413 40.19 16.42 -11.88
C LEU A 413 38.91 16.10 -12.67
N LYS A 414 38.85 16.42 -13.97
CA LYS A 414 37.67 16.13 -14.79
C LYS A 414 37.50 14.62 -14.98
N ASP A 415 38.58 13.92 -15.33
CA ASP A 415 38.57 12.47 -15.51
C ASP A 415 38.28 11.74 -14.19
N LEU A 416 38.82 12.24 -13.08
CA LEU A 416 38.59 11.70 -11.74
C LEU A 416 37.11 11.81 -11.32
N LEU A 417 36.53 13.02 -11.39
CA LEU A 417 35.14 13.23 -10.99
C LEU A 417 34.15 12.49 -11.90
N HIS A 418 34.43 12.45 -13.21
CA HIS A 418 33.58 11.74 -14.16
C HIS A 418 33.67 10.23 -13.98
N GLY A 419 34.89 9.70 -13.81
CA GLY A 419 35.12 8.29 -13.51
C GLY A 419 34.47 7.87 -12.18
N GLU A 420 34.55 8.71 -11.14
CA GLU A 420 33.85 8.45 -9.88
C GLU A 420 32.34 8.40 -10.08
N ARG A 421 31.78 9.32 -10.87
CA ARG A 421 30.34 9.32 -11.14
C ARG A 421 29.88 8.07 -11.90
N ILE A 422 30.66 7.61 -12.88
CA ILE A 422 30.39 6.34 -13.58
C ILE A 422 30.38 5.17 -12.57
N LEU A 423 31.37 5.09 -11.67
CA LEU A 423 31.41 4.06 -10.63
C LEU A 423 30.19 4.10 -9.72
N ASP A 424 29.76 5.29 -9.31
CA ASP A 424 28.57 5.46 -8.46
C ASP A 424 27.30 4.99 -9.16
N VAL A 425 27.13 5.30 -10.44
CA VAL A 425 25.95 4.86 -11.20
C VAL A 425 25.96 3.34 -11.38
N ILE A 426 27.11 2.75 -11.71
CA ILE A 426 27.26 1.29 -11.80
C ILE A 426 26.90 0.62 -10.47
N ALA A 427 27.47 1.10 -9.36
CA ALA A 427 27.22 0.53 -8.03
C ALA A 427 25.76 0.67 -7.58
N LYS A 428 25.07 1.75 -7.97
CA LYS A 428 23.65 1.92 -7.67
C LYS A 428 22.76 0.83 -8.28
N ILE A 429 23.18 0.16 -9.36
CA ILE A 429 22.41 -0.93 -9.97
C ILE A 429 22.18 -2.05 -8.95
N SER A 430 23.22 -2.49 -8.23
CA SER A 430 23.05 -3.54 -7.21
C SER A 430 22.23 -3.06 -6.01
N SER A 431 22.37 -1.80 -5.62
CA SER A 431 21.56 -1.20 -4.55
C SER A 431 20.07 -1.13 -4.92
N ARG A 432 19.73 -0.78 -6.18
CA ARG A 432 18.34 -0.81 -6.66
C ARG A 432 17.79 -2.23 -6.77
N ALA A 433 18.63 -3.18 -7.17
CA ALA A 433 18.26 -4.60 -7.14
C ALA A 433 17.94 -5.07 -5.70
N GLU A 434 18.76 -4.67 -4.72
CA GLU A 434 18.51 -4.93 -3.30
C GLU A 434 17.17 -4.33 -2.82
N ASN A 435 16.93 -3.05 -3.08
CA ASN A 435 15.66 -2.39 -2.72
C ASN A 435 14.46 -3.14 -3.33
N THR A 436 14.59 -3.54 -4.60
CA THR A 436 13.55 -4.29 -5.32
C THR A 436 13.23 -5.62 -4.62
N VAL A 437 14.26 -6.38 -4.22
CA VAL A 437 14.06 -7.67 -3.54
C VAL A 437 13.59 -7.52 -2.09
N ASP A 438 13.91 -6.40 -1.44
CA ASP A 438 13.46 -6.11 -0.08
C ASP A 438 11.97 -5.81 -0.02
N LEU A 439 11.42 -5.20 -1.06
CA LEU A 439 9.98 -5.02 -1.23
C LEU A 439 9.28 -6.37 -1.47
N LEU A 440 9.85 -7.23 -2.32
CA LEU A 440 9.32 -8.59 -2.51
C LEU A 440 9.40 -9.41 -1.22
N ARG A 441 10.47 -9.24 -0.43
CA ARG A 441 10.61 -9.87 0.89
C ARG A 441 9.51 -9.42 1.85
N ALA A 442 9.17 -8.13 1.86
CA ALA A 442 8.08 -7.60 2.69
C ALA A 442 6.74 -8.25 2.32
N MET A 443 6.48 -8.44 1.02
CA MET A 443 5.29 -9.15 0.54
C MET A 443 5.23 -10.61 1.01
N LEU A 444 6.38 -11.28 1.16
CA LEU A 444 6.49 -12.67 1.65
C LEU A 444 6.40 -12.81 3.18
N ALA A 445 6.44 -11.71 3.92
CA ALA A 445 6.45 -11.72 5.39
C ALA A 445 5.05 -11.84 6.01
N ARG A 446 4.00 -11.81 5.17
CA ARG A 446 2.59 -11.95 5.56
C ARG A 446 2.25 -13.38 6.01
#